data_AF-A0A359MU47-F1
#
_entry.id   AF-A0A359MU47-F1
#
_cell.length_a   1.000
_cell.length_b   1.000
_cell.length_c   1.000
_cell.angle_alpha   90.00
_cell.angle_beta   90.00
_cell.angle_gamma   90.00
#
_symmetry.space_group_name_H-M   'P 1'
#
loop_
_entity.id
_entity.type
_entity.pdbx_description
1 polymer ?
#
loop_
_entity_poly.entity_id
_entity_poly.type
_entity_poly.pdbx_seq_one_letter_code
_entity_poly.pdbx_strand_id
1 'polypeptide(L)'
;MAKLPLFFKGNSVDFTTLTATESMVRAGKKFIGQGSDDIRTGTLPERSATTYSLPINGTYNIPTGIHNGVDTISQTIPTMSGQYVTPGAGSIVIECAGKYMTSDIVVYAVENLTPEMIKFGVTVGEGAGAVVGTFQGFVD
;
A
#
# COMPACT_ATOMS: atom_id res chain seq x y z
N MET A 1 -15.73 79.19 8.48
CA MET A 1 -14.75 78.10 8.25
C MET A 1 -15.31 77.19 7.17
N ALA A 2 -14.78 77.27 5.94
CA ALA A 2 -15.13 76.31 4.89
C ALA A 2 -14.36 75.01 5.18
N LYS A 3 -15.08 73.93 5.48
CA LYS A 3 -14.49 72.60 5.67
C LYS A 3 -14.19 72.04 4.28
N LEU A 4 -12.93 72.11 3.87
CA LEU A 4 -12.45 71.53 2.61
C LEU A 4 -12.70 70.00 2.65
N PRO A 5 -13.45 69.40 1.71
CA PRO A 5 -13.65 67.96 1.72
C PRO A 5 -12.34 67.25 1.37
N LEU A 6 -11.89 66.35 2.26
CA LEU A 6 -10.83 65.39 1.98
C LEU A 6 -11.41 64.35 1.01
N PHE A 7 -11.09 64.49 -0.28
CA PHE A 7 -11.33 63.43 -1.25
C PHE A 7 -10.37 62.29 -0.98
N PHE A 8 -10.77 61.32 -0.16
CA PHE A 8 -10.12 60.03 -0.12
C PHE A 8 -10.35 59.36 -1.49
N LYS A 9 -9.42 59.55 -2.42
CA LYS A 9 -9.27 58.67 -3.57
C LYS A 9 -8.63 57.38 -3.05
N GLY A 10 -9.44 56.52 -2.44
CA GLY A 10 -9.03 55.13 -2.23
C GLY A 10 -8.75 54.54 -3.60
N ASN A 11 -7.52 54.09 -3.85
CA ASN A 11 -7.23 53.32 -5.05
C ASN A 11 -8.15 52.08 -5.01
N SER A 12 -8.99 51.92 -6.03
CA SER A 12 -9.82 50.73 -6.17
C SER A 12 -8.90 49.50 -6.17
N VAL A 13 -9.20 48.53 -5.32
CA VAL A 13 -8.45 47.27 -5.32
C VAL A 13 -8.86 46.51 -6.58
N ASP A 14 -7.87 46.05 -7.36
CA ASP A 14 -8.13 45.26 -8.57
C ASP A 14 -8.36 43.80 -8.22
N PHE A 15 -9.60 43.32 -8.40
CA PHE A 15 -10.00 41.94 -8.10
C PHE A 15 -9.96 41.02 -9.33
N THR A 16 -9.70 41.56 -10.52
CA THR A 16 -9.80 40.82 -11.80
C THR A 16 -8.79 39.68 -11.91
N THR A 17 -7.68 39.77 -11.17
CA THR A 17 -6.61 38.77 -11.15
C THR A 17 -6.79 37.69 -10.08
N LEU A 18 -7.76 37.85 -9.16
CA LEU A 18 -8.02 36.85 -8.13
C LEU A 18 -8.66 35.60 -8.75
N THR A 19 -8.37 34.41 -8.21
CA THR A 19 -8.87 33.13 -8.74
C THR A 19 -9.63 32.29 -7.72
N ALA A 20 -9.66 32.72 -6.46
CA ALA A 20 -10.34 32.00 -5.40
C ALA A 20 -11.86 31.91 -5.64
N THR A 21 -12.39 30.70 -5.52
CA THR A 21 -13.82 30.39 -5.54
C THR A 21 -14.26 29.83 -4.18
N GLU A 22 -15.56 29.71 -3.96
CA GLU A 22 -16.09 29.18 -2.69
C GLU A 22 -15.62 27.76 -2.39
N SER A 23 -15.39 26.93 -3.42
CA SER A 23 -14.89 25.56 -3.29
C SER A 23 -13.39 25.47 -3.01
N MET A 24 -12.65 26.58 -3.11
CA MET A 24 -11.22 26.65 -2.80
C MET A 24 -10.93 27.21 -1.41
N VAL A 25 -11.95 27.82 -0.77
CA VAL A 25 -11.80 28.50 0.52
C VAL A 25 -12.40 27.65 1.63
N ARG A 26 -11.66 27.57 2.74
CA ARG A 26 -12.03 26.87 3.98
C ARG A 26 -13.46 27.22 4.41
N ALA A 27 -14.24 26.19 4.74
CA ALA A 27 -15.63 26.31 5.14
C ALA A 27 -15.83 27.38 6.23
N GLY A 28 -16.79 28.27 6.02
CA GLY A 28 -17.14 29.33 6.98
C GLY A 28 -16.20 30.54 7.00
N LYS A 29 -15.10 30.53 6.23
CA LYS A 29 -14.23 31.71 6.10
C LYS A 29 -14.78 32.67 5.03
N LYS A 30 -14.72 33.97 5.33
CA LYS A 30 -15.14 35.03 4.40
C LYS A 30 -13.97 35.44 3.51
N PHE A 31 -14.24 35.71 2.24
CA PHE A 31 -13.21 36.11 1.27
C PHE A 31 -13.81 36.94 0.13
N ILE A 32 -12.94 37.71 -0.53
CA ILE A 32 -13.17 38.36 -1.82
C ILE A 32 -12.33 37.61 -2.86
N GLY A 33 -12.81 37.39 -4.09
CA GLY A 33 -12.08 36.59 -5.07
C GLY A 33 -12.71 36.59 -6.46
N GLN A 34 -12.08 35.91 -7.41
CA GLN A 34 -12.54 35.74 -8.80
C GLN A 34 -13.29 36.95 -9.38
N GLY A 35 -12.59 38.07 -9.56
CA GLY A 35 -13.14 39.23 -10.26
C GLY A 35 -14.35 39.91 -9.60
N SER A 36 -14.69 39.54 -8.37
CA SER A 36 -15.81 40.10 -7.60
C SER A 36 -15.28 40.73 -6.33
N ASP A 37 -15.87 41.87 -5.97
CA ASP A 37 -15.69 42.59 -4.70
C ASP A 37 -16.67 42.12 -3.61
N ASP A 38 -17.57 41.19 -3.94
CA ASP A 38 -18.53 40.63 -2.99
C ASP A 38 -17.85 39.72 -1.96
N ILE A 39 -18.25 39.90 -0.71
CA ILE A 39 -17.83 39.01 0.38
C ILE A 39 -18.59 37.68 0.23
N ARG A 40 -17.84 36.63 -0.12
CA ARG A 40 -18.33 35.25 -0.25
C ARG A 40 -17.87 34.39 0.92
N THR A 41 -18.46 33.21 1.06
CA THR A 41 -18.13 32.27 2.14
C THR A 41 -17.55 30.99 1.54
N GLY A 42 -16.41 30.55 2.05
CA GLY A 42 -15.82 29.28 1.67
C GLY A 42 -16.71 28.09 2.04
N THR A 43 -16.60 27.03 1.24
CA THR A 43 -17.34 25.77 1.37
C THR A 43 -16.42 24.54 1.42
N LEU A 44 -15.10 24.71 1.23
CA LEU A 44 -14.16 23.60 1.24
C LEU A 44 -14.05 23.02 2.66
N PRO A 45 -14.46 21.77 2.90
CA PRO A 45 -14.49 21.19 4.24
C PRO A 45 -13.09 20.98 4.80
N GLU A 46 -12.95 21.13 6.11
CA GLU A 46 -11.78 20.66 6.84
C GLU A 46 -11.91 19.17 7.15
N ARG A 47 -10.78 18.47 7.09
CA ARG A 47 -10.71 17.05 7.44
C ARG A 47 -10.01 16.90 8.78
N SER A 48 -10.67 16.17 9.67
CA SER A 48 -10.04 15.68 10.89
C SER A 48 -8.96 14.67 10.51
N ALA A 49 -7.95 14.56 11.38
CA ALA A 49 -6.87 13.60 11.23
C ALA A 49 -7.44 12.19 11.01
N THR A 50 -7.06 11.56 9.90
CA THR A 50 -7.47 10.20 9.59
C THR A 50 -6.32 9.24 9.81
N THR A 51 -6.54 8.21 10.63
CA THR A 51 -5.65 7.06 10.74
C THR A 51 -6.29 5.89 10.01
N TYR A 52 -5.63 5.39 8.97
CA TYR A 52 -6.14 4.31 8.14
C TYR A 52 -5.15 3.16 8.03
N SER A 53 -5.63 1.93 8.27
CA SER A 53 -4.86 0.71 8.04
C SER A 53 -5.17 0.17 6.64
N LEU A 54 -4.19 0.21 5.75
CA LEU A 54 -4.32 -0.20 4.36
C LEU A 54 -4.14 -1.72 4.22
N PRO A 55 -5.16 -2.47 3.78
CA PRO A 55 -5.01 -3.90 3.52
C PRO A 55 -4.07 -4.16 2.34
N ILE A 56 -3.54 -5.39 2.25
CA ILE A 56 -2.66 -5.82 1.15
C ILE A 56 -3.39 -5.66 -0.18
N ASN A 57 -2.74 -5.01 -1.16
CA ASN A 57 -3.32 -4.64 -2.45
C ASN A 57 -4.60 -3.78 -2.34
N GLY A 58 -4.84 -3.17 -1.18
CA GLY A 58 -5.95 -2.27 -0.94
C GLY A 58 -5.72 -0.89 -1.55
N THR A 59 -6.79 -0.10 -1.56
CA THR A 59 -6.74 1.32 -1.93
C THR A 59 -7.43 2.14 -0.85
N TYR A 60 -6.95 3.36 -0.63
CA TYR A 60 -7.59 4.34 0.25
C TYR A 60 -7.88 5.61 -0.54
N ASN A 61 -9.16 5.95 -0.69
CA ASN A 61 -9.57 7.15 -1.40
C ASN A 61 -9.54 8.34 -0.42
N ILE A 62 -8.60 9.25 -0.63
CA ILE A 62 -8.47 10.46 0.19
C ILE A 62 -9.66 11.38 -0.12
N PRO A 63 -10.50 11.75 0.87
CA PRO A 63 -11.63 12.63 0.63
C PRO A 63 -11.16 14.06 0.32
N THR A 64 -11.87 14.74 -0.59
CA THR A 64 -11.64 16.16 -0.91
C THR A 64 -11.81 17.04 0.33
N GLY A 65 -10.89 17.98 0.55
CA GLY A 65 -10.95 18.92 1.67
C GLY A 65 -9.57 19.40 2.06
N ILE A 66 -9.52 20.23 3.10
CA ILE A 66 -8.27 20.69 3.70
C ILE A 66 -7.86 19.69 4.78
N HIS A 67 -6.76 19.00 4.53
CA HIS A 67 -6.11 18.12 5.49
C HIS A 67 -5.10 18.91 6.33
N ASN A 68 -4.97 18.58 7.60
CA ASN A 68 -4.08 19.29 8.55
C ASN A 68 -2.68 18.67 8.63
N GLY A 69 -2.38 17.68 7.78
CA GLY A 69 -1.05 17.07 7.68
C GLY A 69 -0.71 16.09 8.81
N VAL A 70 -1.69 15.70 9.63
CA VAL A 70 -1.50 14.66 10.66
C VAL A 70 -2.18 13.34 10.31
N ASP A 71 -2.67 13.20 9.07
CA ASP A 71 -3.18 11.94 8.54
C ASP A 71 -2.07 10.88 8.51
N THR A 72 -2.41 9.67 8.91
CA THR A 72 -1.48 8.53 8.93
C THR A 72 -2.11 7.37 8.17
N ILE A 73 -1.43 6.94 7.11
CA ILE A 73 -1.77 5.72 6.39
C ILE A 73 -0.67 4.72 6.72
N SER A 74 -1.05 3.62 7.38
CA SER A 74 -0.12 2.55 7.72
C SER A 74 -0.56 1.24 7.08
N GLN A 75 0.41 0.42 6.75
CA GLN A 75 0.17 -0.97 6.35
C GLN A 75 1.05 -1.84 7.22
N THR A 76 0.44 -2.86 7.83
CA THR A 76 1.15 -3.83 8.65
C THR A 76 0.85 -5.21 8.10
N ILE A 77 1.89 -5.88 7.63
CA ILE A 77 1.82 -7.23 7.07
C ILE A 77 2.63 -8.14 7.99
N PRO A 78 2.06 -9.25 8.47
CA PRO A 78 2.84 -10.25 9.19
C PRO A 78 4.01 -10.71 8.31
N THR A 79 5.21 -10.78 8.89
CA THR A 79 6.39 -11.27 8.17
C THR A 79 6.72 -12.70 8.58
N MET A 80 7.43 -13.40 7.69
CA MET A 80 7.99 -14.71 7.97
C MET A 80 9.38 -14.80 7.36
N SER A 81 10.35 -15.25 8.15
CA SER A 81 11.71 -15.48 7.67
C SER A 81 11.80 -16.74 6.81
N GLY A 82 12.96 -16.94 6.21
CA GLY A 82 13.29 -18.18 5.50
C GLY A 82 13.24 -19.42 6.40
N GLN A 83 13.16 -20.58 5.75
CA GLN A 83 13.05 -21.88 6.41
C GLN A 83 13.83 -22.92 5.64
N TYR A 84 14.37 -23.90 6.36
CA TYR A 84 14.90 -25.12 5.77
C TYR A 84 13.92 -26.26 6.01
N VAL A 85 13.53 -26.93 4.94
CA VAL A 85 12.51 -27.99 4.96
C VAL A 85 13.15 -29.30 4.52
N THR A 86 13.20 -30.26 5.42
CA THR A 86 13.61 -31.63 5.11
C THR A 86 12.42 -32.42 4.60
N PRO A 87 12.46 -33.02 3.40
CA PRO A 87 11.38 -33.85 2.89
C PRO A 87 11.13 -35.08 3.76
N GLY A 88 9.88 -35.55 3.79
CA GLY A 88 9.48 -36.78 4.46
C GLY A 88 8.38 -37.50 3.69
N ALA A 89 7.90 -38.63 4.22
CA ALA A 89 6.85 -39.42 3.58
C ALA A 89 5.47 -38.74 3.55
N GLY A 90 5.28 -37.68 4.35
CA GLY A 90 4.04 -36.92 4.43
C GLY A 90 4.16 -35.53 3.82
N SER A 91 3.02 -34.89 3.58
CA SER A 91 2.95 -33.49 3.14
C SER A 91 3.49 -32.55 4.22
N ILE A 92 4.29 -31.57 3.81
CA ILE A 92 4.74 -30.47 4.65
C ILE A 92 4.04 -29.20 4.17
N VAL A 93 3.29 -28.56 5.06
CA VAL A 93 2.61 -27.28 4.77
C VAL A 93 3.46 -26.15 5.32
N ILE A 94 3.79 -25.19 4.45
CA ILE A 94 4.52 -23.99 4.85
C ILE A 94 3.51 -22.85 4.96
N GLU A 95 3.27 -22.40 6.19
CA GLU A 95 2.22 -21.44 6.55
C GLU A 95 2.58 -19.99 6.15
N CYS A 96 2.86 -19.74 4.86
CA CYS A 96 3.21 -18.41 4.33
C CYS A 96 1.99 -17.57 3.91
N ALA A 97 0.78 -18.14 3.94
CA ALA A 97 -0.45 -17.44 3.55
C ALA A 97 -0.62 -16.13 4.35
N GLY A 98 -0.86 -15.03 3.62
CA GLY A 98 -1.06 -13.69 4.19
C GLY A 98 0.19 -13.04 4.78
N LYS A 99 1.38 -13.65 4.62
CA LYS A 99 2.65 -13.15 5.14
C LYS A 99 3.57 -12.68 4.02
N TYR A 100 4.40 -11.70 4.32
CA TYR A 100 5.51 -11.32 3.46
C TYR A 100 6.75 -12.13 3.83
N MET A 101 7.27 -12.91 2.88
CA MET A 101 8.50 -13.70 3.08
C MET A 101 9.71 -12.78 2.96
N THR A 102 10.53 -12.74 4.01
CA THR A 102 11.72 -11.87 4.05
C THR A 102 13.00 -12.60 3.64
N SER A 103 12.93 -13.92 3.42
CA SER A 103 14.05 -14.75 2.95
C SER A 103 13.50 -16.04 2.31
N ASP A 104 14.38 -16.78 1.64
CA ASP A 104 14.02 -17.99 0.90
C ASP A 104 13.58 -19.15 1.79
N ILE A 105 12.70 -19.97 1.24
CA ILE A 105 12.44 -21.31 1.73
C ILE A 105 13.29 -22.26 0.90
N VAL A 106 14.13 -23.05 1.58
CA VAL A 106 14.99 -24.04 0.94
C VAL A 106 14.49 -25.42 1.32
N VAL A 107 14.03 -26.19 0.33
CA VAL A 107 13.73 -27.61 0.50
C VAL A 107 15.00 -28.38 0.23
N TYR A 108 15.45 -29.19 1.19
CA TYR A 108 16.66 -29.98 1.03
C TYR A 108 16.46 -31.11 0.02
N ALA A 109 17.55 -31.46 -0.66
CA ALA A 109 17.60 -32.70 -1.42
C ALA A 109 17.47 -33.89 -0.47
N VAL A 110 16.88 -34.98 -0.96
CA VAL A 110 16.87 -36.26 -0.24
C VAL A 110 18.22 -36.93 -0.48
N GLU A 111 19.03 -37.05 0.56
CA GLU A 111 20.31 -37.75 0.47
C GLU A 111 20.11 -39.22 0.09
N ASN A 112 21.03 -39.75 -0.73
CA ASN A 112 21.01 -41.13 -1.23
C ASN A 112 19.74 -41.50 -2.04
N LEU A 113 19.06 -40.52 -2.64
CA LEU A 113 18.02 -40.79 -3.64
C LEU A 113 18.66 -41.24 -4.96
N THR A 114 19.23 -42.45 -4.97
CA THR A 114 19.83 -43.08 -6.14
C THR A 114 18.97 -44.24 -6.66
N PRO A 115 19.02 -44.56 -7.96
CA PRO A 115 18.27 -45.68 -8.55
C PRO A 115 18.50 -47.01 -7.82
N GLU A 116 19.71 -47.27 -7.34
CA GLU A 116 20.12 -48.53 -6.72
C GLU A 116 19.50 -48.75 -5.34
N MET A 117 19.00 -47.68 -4.70
CA MET A 117 18.31 -47.74 -3.40
C MET A 117 16.78 -47.77 -3.56
N ILE A 118 16.27 -47.70 -4.80
CA ILE A 118 14.84 -47.68 -5.11
C ILE A 118 14.46 -48.98 -5.84
N LYS A 119 13.33 -49.56 -5.44
CA LYS A 119 12.78 -50.78 -6.04
C LYS A 119 12.66 -50.65 -7.56
N PHE A 120 13.08 -51.69 -8.29
CA PHE A 120 13.06 -51.73 -9.75
C PHE A 120 11.70 -51.29 -10.32
N GLY A 121 11.74 -50.30 -11.22
CA GLY A 121 10.56 -49.76 -11.90
C GLY A 121 9.71 -48.79 -11.07
N VAL A 122 10.01 -48.58 -9.79
CA VAL A 122 9.35 -47.54 -8.97
C VAL A 122 10.02 -46.20 -9.24
N THR A 123 9.21 -45.16 -9.44
CA THR A 123 9.70 -43.78 -9.57
C THR A 123 9.46 -43.02 -8.28
N VAL A 124 10.48 -42.34 -7.77
CA VAL A 124 10.39 -41.43 -6.62
C VAL A 124 10.69 -40.01 -7.09
N GLY A 125 9.85 -39.05 -6.69
CA GLY A 125 9.91 -37.67 -7.18
C GLY A 125 9.15 -37.44 -8.49
N GLU A 126 9.18 -36.21 -8.98
CA GLU A 126 8.46 -35.78 -10.18
C GLU A 126 9.33 -34.86 -11.06
N GLY A 127 8.98 -34.72 -12.34
CA GLY A 127 9.66 -33.83 -13.28
C GLY A 127 11.13 -34.22 -13.53
N ALA A 128 11.98 -33.21 -13.74
CA ALA A 128 13.40 -33.41 -14.06
C ALA A 128 14.23 -34.01 -12.91
N GLY A 129 13.69 -34.05 -11.69
CA GLY A 129 14.34 -34.64 -10.51
C GLY A 129 13.85 -36.04 -10.16
N ALA A 130 12.97 -36.64 -10.97
CA ALA A 130 12.44 -37.98 -10.70
C ALA A 130 13.52 -39.06 -10.90
N VAL A 131 13.58 -40.03 -9.97
CA VAL A 131 14.55 -41.13 -10.00
C VAL A 131 13.81 -42.46 -10.12
N VAL A 132 14.13 -43.23 -11.17
CA VAL A 132 13.56 -44.56 -11.40
C VAL A 132 14.48 -45.62 -10.80
N GLY A 133 13.91 -46.51 -9.99
CA GLY A 133 14.65 -47.54 -9.30
C GLY A 133 15.17 -48.65 -10.20
N THR A 134 16.35 -49.15 -9.85
CA THR A 134 17.04 -50.27 -10.51
C THR A 134 17.23 -51.47 -9.56
N PHE A 135 16.89 -51.36 -8.28
CA PHE A 135 17.13 -52.42 -7.29
C PHE A 135 16.19 -53.62 -7.48
N GLN A 136 16.75 -54.79 -7.81
CA GLN A 136 15.99 -56.02 -8.03
C GLN A 136 15.91 -56.97 -6.81
N GLY A 137 16.61 -56.67 -5.71
CA GLY A 137 16.55 -57.47 -4.49
C GLY A 137 17.56 -58.62 -4.39
N PHE A 138 18.46 -58.78 -5.36
CA PHE A 138 19.59 -59.70 -5.26
C PHE A 138 20.73 -58.99 -4.53
N VAL A 139 20.88 -59.30 -3.24
CA VAL A 139 22.04 -58.92 -2.44
C VAL A 139 22.83 -60.19 -2.15
N ASP A 140 24.08 -60.20 -2.58
CA ASP A 140 25.04 -61.30 -2.34
C ASP A 140 25.41 -61.41 -0.86
#